data_AF-A8WMS1-F1
#
_entry.id   AF-A8WMS1-F1
#
_cell.length_a   1.000
_cell.length_b   1.000
_cell.length_c   1.000
_cell.angle_alpha   90.00
_cell.angle_beta   90.00
_cell.angle_gamma   90.00
#
_symmetry.space_group_name_H-M   'P 1'
#
loop_
_entity.id
_entity.type
_entity.pdbx_description
1 polymer ?
#
loop_
_entity_poly.entity_id
_entity_poly.type
_entity_poly.pdbx_seq_one_letter_code
_entity_poly.pdbx_strand_id
1 'polypeptide(L)'
;MTSPPNLYHEKQKLQYCLIHTVNNILQKKEFDATKMDEICYGMNESKWFNPHRSWIGTGNYDANILIAALQKHNLKVVWFDKRLGVEKIKFEKLRAIVFNIPSRTLLTLYRGRHWFAVVQKNEKFYNLDSKLSAPTVIAEIANFTKNHVDSGDSEVMLVVEQDVDEDTVVEKI
;
A
#
# COMPACT_ATOMS: atom_id res chain seq x y z
N MET A 1 -4.77 -4.45 -30.67
CA MET A 1 -4.83 -3.52 -29.52
C MET A 1 -5.58 -4.22 -28.41
N THR A 2 -4.90 -4.68 -27.37
CA THR A 2 -5.55 -5.33 -26.21
C THR A 2 -6.25 -4.27 -25.37
N SER A 3 -7.54 -4.43 -25.10
CA SER A 3 -8.29 -3.60 -24.16
C SER A 3 -7.53 -3.50 -22.83
N PRO A 4 -7.55 -2.34 -22.15
CA PRO A 4 -6.92 -2.23 -20.83
C PRO A 4 -7.54 -3.30 -19.90
N PRO A 5 -6.72 -3.99 -19.08
CA PRO A 5 -7.24 -5.02 -18.20
C PRO A 5 -8.33 -4.44 -17.31
N ASN A 6 -9.40 -5.20 -17.08
CA ASN A 6 -10.44 -4.83 -16.13
C ASN A 6 -9.80 -4.77 -14.73
N LEU A 7 -9.46 -3.56 -14.28
CA LEU A 7 -8.83 -3.29 -13.00
C LEU A 7 -9.89 -2.73 -12.06
N TYR A 8 -9.99 -3.33 -10.89
CA TYR A 8 -10.76 -2.74 -9.81
C TYR A 8 -9.99 -1.50 -9.30
N HIS A 9 -10.69 -0.36 -9.21
CA HIS A 9 -10.13 0.88 -8.70
C HIS A 9 -11.13 1.57 -7.78
N GLU A 10 -10.80 1.60 -6.50
CA GLU A 10 -11.55 2.30 -5.49
C GLU A 10 -10.99 3.71 -5.29
N LYS A 11 -11.85 4.69 -5.58
CA LYS A 11 -11.54 6.12 -5.43
C LYS A 11 -11.70 6.57 -3.99
N GLN A 12 -10.88 7.54 -3.61
CA GLN A 12 -10.81 8.02 -2.25
C GLN A 12 -12.14 8.63 -1.82
N LYS A 13 -12.61 8.22 -0.64
CA LYS A 13 -13.66 8.89 0.11
C LYS A 13 -13.11 9.22 1.49
N LEU A 14 -13.26 10.48 1.90
CA LEU A 14 -12.79 10.97 3.20
C LEU A 14 -11.29 10.68 3.40
N GLN A 15 -10.87 10.27 4.60
CA GLN A 15 -9.48 9.96 4.95
C GLN A 15 -9.18 8.44 4.93
N TYR A 16 -10.01 7.63 4.28
CA TYR A 16 -9.89 6.16 4.22
C TYR A 16 -8.87 5.63 3.21
N CYS A 17 -7.80 6.39 2.93
CA CYS A 17 -6.80 6.02 1.93
C CYS A 17 -6.20 4.62 2.13
N LEU A 18 -6.04 4.14 3.37
CA LEU A 18 -5.57 2.77 3.61
C LEU A 18 -6.59 1.70 3.19
N ILE A 19 -7.88 1.89 3.47
CA ILE A 19 -8.94 0.95 3.05
C ILE A 19 -8.92 0.79 1.53
N HIS A 20 -8.90 1.92 0.82
CA HIS A 20 -8.87 1.91 -0.65
C HIS A 20 -7.58 1.29 -1.18
N THR A 21 -6.44 1.53 -0.52
CA THR A 21 -5.16 0.88 -0.84
C THR A 21 -5.27 -0.64 -0.75
N VAL A 22 -5.81 -1.18 0.35
CA VAL A 22 -6.01 -2.63 0.53
C VAL A 22 -6.96 -3.20 -0.52
N ASN A 23 -8.12 -2.58 -0.73
CA ASN A 23 -9.08 -3.04 -1.73
C ASN A 23 -8.53 -2.99 -3.17
N ASN A 24 -7.72 -1.97 -3.48
CA ASN A 24 -7.00 -1.89 -4.75
C ASN A 24 -5.98 -3.02 -4.89
N ILE A 25 -5.21 -3.37 -3.87
CA ILE A 25 -4.29 -4.53 -3.90
C ILE A 25 -5.07 -5.83 -4.13
N LEU A 26 -6.16 -6.03 -3.37
CA LEU A 26 -7.01 -7.22 -3.46
C LEU A 26 -7.84 -7.29 -4.75
N GLN A 27 -7.90 -6.18 -5.50
CA GLN A 27 -8.68 -6.05 -6.72
C GLN A 27 -10.19 -6.32 -6.53
N LYS A 28 -10.73 -5.98 -5.35
CA LYS A 28 -12.15 -6.08 -5.00
C LYS A 28 -12.49 -5.20 -3.80
N LYS A 29 -13.77 -4.86 -3.64
CA LYS A 29 -14.29 -4.17 -2.45
C LYS A 29 -14.40 -5.15 -1.28
N GLU A 30 -13.30 -5.38 -0.57
CA GLU A 30 -13.27 -6.32 0.55
C GLU A 30 -13.52 -5.62 1.88
N PHE A 31 -12.78 -4.55 2.15
CA PHE A 31 -12.82 -3.80 3.40
C PHE A 31 -13.68 -2.54 3.29
N ASP A 32 -14.39 -2.25 4.35
CA ASP A 32 -14.95 -0.93 4.65
C ASP A 32 -14.47 -0.50 6.04
N ALA A 33 -14.96 0.64 6.54
CA ALA A 33 -14.57 1.14 7.86
C ALA A 33 -14.86 0.11 8.97
N THR A 34 -16.03 -0.53 8.92
CA THR A 34 -16.44 -1.54 9.91
C THR A 34 -15.48 -2.72 9.94
N LYS A 35 -15.20 -3.34 8.78
CA LYS A 35 -14.28 -4.48 8.71
C LYS A 35 -12.84 -4.11 9.09
N MET A 36 -12.43 -2.87 8.81
CA MET A 36 -11.08 -2.40 9.16
C MET A 36 -10.96 -2.12 10.66
N ASP A 37 -12.02 -1.58 11.27
CA ASP A 37 -12.09 -1.39 12.73
C ASP A 37 -12.10 -2.73 13.48
N GLU A 38 -12.74 -3.77 12.95
CA GLU A 38 -12.67 -5.13 13.51
C GLU A 38 -11.24 -5.67 13.59
N ILE A 39 -10.39 -5.38 12.60
CA ILE A 39 -8.96 -5.72 12.66
C ILE A 39 -8.28 -4.94 13.79
N CYS A 40 -8.57 -3.64 13.93
CA CYS A 40 -8.00 -2.81 14.99
C CYS A 40 -8.37 -3.36 16.38
N TYR A 41 -9.63 -3.72 16.60
CA TYR A 41 -10.10 -4.25 17.88
C TYR A 41 -9.51 -5.63 18.18
N GLY A 42 -9.45 -6.52 17.19
CA GLY A 42 -8.83 -7.84 17.36
C GLY A 42 -7.33 -7.77 17.69
N MET A 43 -6.63 -6.74 17.23
CA MET A 43 -5.23 -6.51 17.61
C MET A 43 -5.08 -5.98 19.04
N ASN A 44 -6.10 -5.35 19.62
CA ASN A 44 -6.06 -4.69 20.93
C ASN A 44 -5.92 -5.66 22.12
N GLU A 45 -6.20 -6.96 21.94
CA GLU A 45 -5.94 -8.01 22.95
C GLU A 45 -4.47 -8.47 22.96
N SER A 46 -3.73 -8.17 21.91
CA SER A 46 -2.28 -8.38 21.83
C SER A 46 -1.58 -7.04 22.05
N LYS A 47 -0.45 -7.03 22.78
CA LYS A 47 0.31 -5.84 23.24
C LYS A 47 0.93 -4.97 22.12
N TRP A 48 0.32 -4.92 20.94
CA TRP A 48 0.84 -4.33 19.70
C TRP A 48 0.27 -2.95 19.37
N PHE A 49 -0.65 -2.39 20.17
CA PHE A 49 -1.30 -1.10 19.89
C PHE A 49 -0.91 0.03 20.85
N ASN A 50 -0.81 1.25 20.31
CA ASN A 50 -0.63 2.50 21.06
C ASN A 50 -1.99 3.23 21.17
N PRO A 51 -2.61 3.33 22.36
CA PRO A 51 -3.97 3.85 22.56
C PRO A 51 -4.21 5.29 22.09
N HIS A 52 -3.16 6.05 21.78
CA HIS A 52 -3.25 7.48 21.46
C HIS A 52 -3.32 7.80 19.95
N ARG A 53 -3.36 6.82 19.03
CA ARG A 53 -3.52 7.06 17.58
C ARG A 53 -4.98 6.98 17.13
N SER A 54 -5.70 8.08 17.36
CA SER A 54 -6.93 8.50 16.66
C SER A 54 -8.05 7.45 16.51
N TRP A 55 -8.67 7.10 17.64
CA TRP A 55 -9.73 6.10 17.77
C TRP A 55 -11.17 6.62 17.53
N ILE A 56 -11.45 7.41 16.48
CA ILE A 56 -12.87 7.65 16.10
C ILE A 56 -12.99 7.81 14.59
N GLY A 57 -13.37 6.75 13.86
CA GLY A 57 -14.09 6.84 12.57
C GLY A 57 -13.53 7.72 11.45
N THR A 58 -12.28 8.19 11.54
CA THR A 58 -11.69 9.09 10.52
C THR A 58 -10.80 8.36 9.54
N GLY A 59 -10.50 7.06 9.72
CA GLY A 59 -9.73 6.28 8.74
C GLY A 59 -8.21 6.43 8.78
N ASN A 60 -7.65 6.95 9.88
CA ASN A 60 -6.20 7.13 10.08
C ASN A 60 -5.51 5.83 10.52
N TYR A 61 -5.67 4.76 9.74
CA TYR A 61 -5.03 3.48 9.97
C TYR A 61 -3.52 3.55 9.67
N ASP A 62 -2.73 2.69 10.32
CA ASP A 62 -1.28 2.60 10.12
C ASP A 62 -0.84 1.28 9.46
N ALA A 63 0.49 1.09 9.37
CA ALA A 63 1.09 -0.07 8.72
C ALA A 63 0.68 -1.41 9.36
N ASN A 64 0.40 -1.47 10.65
CA ASN A 64 0.05 -2.72 11.31
C ASN A 64 -1.30 -3.23 10.82
N ILE A 65 -2.24 -2.30 10.63
CA ILE A 65 -3.56 -2.61 10.08
C ILE A 65 -3.46 -3.03 8.61
N LEU A 66 -2.59 -2.40 7.82
CA LEU A 66 -2.29 -2.83 6.44
C LEU A 66 -1.82 -4.28 6.41
N ILE A 67 -0.83 -4.61 7.24
CA ILE A 67 -0.22 -5.94 7.33
C ILE A 67 -1.28 -6.97 7.72
N ALA A 68 -2.02 -6.72 8.80
CA ALA A 68 -3.05 -7.63 9.29
C ALA A 68 -4.19 -7.84 8.27
N ALA A 69 -4.60 -6.79 7.55
CA ALA A 69 -5.62 -6.90 6.50
C ALA A 69 -5.14 -7.75 5.32
N LEU A 70 -3.89 -7.57 4.87
CA LEU A 70 -3.33 -8.35 3.75
C LEU A 70 -3.06 -9.81 4.13
N GLN A 71 -2.62 -10.07 5.37
CA GLN A 71 -2.41 -11.44 5.89
C GLN A 71 -3.67 -12.30 5.88
N LYS A 72 -4.86 -11.71 6.12
CA LYS A 72 -6.16 -12.40 5.98
C LYS A 72 -6.43 -12.91 4.55
N HIS A 73 -5.65 -12.46 3.57
CA HIS A 73 -5.78 -12.82 2.16
C HIS A 73 -4.52 -13.51 1.58
N ASN A 74 -3.73 -14.19 2.42
CA ASN A 74 -2.50 -14.89 2.01
C ASN A 74 -1.47 -13.98 1.31
N LEU A 75 -1.42 -12.72 1.73
CA LEU A 75 -0.42 -11.77 1.30
C LEU A 75 0.43 -11.35 2.50
N LYS A 76 1.68 -11.03 2.24
CA LYS A 76 2.59 -10.48 3.25
C LYS A 76 3.28 -9.23 2.76
N VAL A 77 3.81 -8.48 3.71
CA VAL A 77 4.39 -7.16 3.50
C VAL A 77 5.85 -7.19 3.95
N VAL A 78 6.74 -6.88 3.03
CA VAL A 78 8.18 -6.69 3.28
C VAL A 78 8.48 -5.20 3.29
N TRP A 79 9.02 -4.69 4.38
CA TRP A 79 9.46 -3.28 4.43
C TRP A 79 10.71 -3.10 3.57
N PHE A 80 10.68 -2.15 2.63
CA PHE A 80 11.86 -1.92 1.80
C PHE A 80 12.90 -1.08 2.57
N ASP A 81 14.10 -1.64 2.73
CA ASP A 81 15.23 -0.89 3.26
C ASP A 81 15.74 0.10 2.21
N LYS A 82 15.39 1.38 2.40
CA LYS A 82 15.76 2.49 1.50
C LYS A 82 17.26 2.71 1.34
N ARG A 83 18.09 2.09 2.19
CA ARG A 83 19.56 2.11 2.05
C ARG A 83 20.04 1.19 0.92
N LEU A 84 19.21 0.22 0.52
CA LEU A 84 19.42 -0.60 -0.66
C LEU A 84 18.92 0.15 -1.89
N GLY A 85 19.62 -0.02 -3.02
CA GLY A 85 19.13 0.50 -4.28
C GLY A 85 17.91 -0.27 -4.78
N VAL A 86 16.98 0.44 -5.42
CA VAL A 86 15.71 -0.14 -5.90
C VAL A 86 15.92 -1.21 -6.98
N GLU A 87 17.07 -1.21 -7.65
CA GLU A 87 17.47 -2.22 -8.63
C GLU A 87 17.58 -3.63 -8.03
N LYS A 88 17.71 -3.73 -6.70
CA LYS A 88 17.75 -5.00 -5.97
C LYS A 88 16.38 -5.63 -5.76
N ILE A 89 15.30 -4.88 -6.02
CA ILE A 89 13.93 -5.37 -5.88
C ILE A 89 13.62 -6.32 -7.04
N LYS A 90 13.17 -7.54 -6.71
CA LYS A 90 12.61 -8.49 -7.68
C LYS A 90 11.16 -8.15 -7.99
N PHE A 91 10.95 -7.13 -8.83
CA PHE A 91 9.63 -6.61 -9.18
C PHE A 91 8.68 -7.69 -9.72
N GLU A 92 9.19 -8.70 -10.41
CA GLU A 92 8.43 -9.82 -10.95
C GLU A 92 7.74 -10.68 -9.87
N LYS A 93 8.22 -10.63 -8.61
CA LYS A 93 7.63 -11.35 -7.48
C LYS A 93 6.53 -10.58 -6.77
N LEU A 94 6.34 -9.30 -7.10
CA LEU A 94 5.50 -8.40 -6.34
C LEU A 94 4.05 -8.46 -6.79
N ARG A 95 3.14 -8.71 -5.85
CA ARG A 95 1.72 -8.46 -6.06
C ARG A 95 1.43 -6.97 -6.19
N ALA A 96 2.06 -6.17 -5.33
CA ALA A 96 1.94 -4.71 -5.31
C ALA A 96 3.11 -4.04 -4.58
N ILE A 97 3.22 -2.72 -4.74
CA ILE A 97 4.06 -1.84 -3.93
C ILE A 97 3.13 -0.86 -3.22
N VAL A 98 3.30 -0.68 -1.93
CA VAL A 98 2.55 0.29 -1.14
C VAL A 98 3.46 1.44 -0.75
N PHE A 99 2.98 2.64 -1.03
CA PHE A 99 3.64 3.88 -0.69
C PHE A 99 2.83 4.58 0.38
N ASN A 100 3.53 5.09 1.39
CA ASN A 100 2.97 5.98 2.38
C ASN A 100 3.75 7.28 2.32
N ILE A 101 3.14 8.34 1.78
CA ILE A 101 3.83 9.60 1.43
C ILE A 101 3.28 10.76 2.26
N PRO A 102 4.03 11.87 2.45
CA PRO A 102 3.46 13.09 3.02
C PRO A 102 2.30 13.61 2.18
N SER A 103 1.15 13.91 2.81
CA SER A 103 0.01 14.49 2.12
C SER A 103 0.27 15.97 1.84
N ARG A 104 0.37 16.34 0.56
CA ARG A 104 0.51 17.73 0.11
C ARG A 104 -0.85 18.32 -0.28
N THR A 105 -1.72 18.53 0.69
CA THR A 105 -2.98 19.27 0.48
C THR A 105 -2.74 20.78 0.61
N LEU A 106 -3.34 21.58 -0.29
CA LEU A 106 -3.22 23.05 -0.34
C LEU A 106 -3.66 23.76 0.95
N LEU A 107 -4.45 23.11 1.81
CA LEU A 107 -4.77 23.57 3.16
C LEU A 107 -3.66 23.12 4.12
N THR A 108 -2.76 24.05 4.44
CA THR A 108 -1.55 23.90 5.28
C THR A 108 -1.79 23.34 6.70
N LEU A 109 -3.04 23.16 7.12
CA LEU A 109 -3.44 22.65 8.44
C LEU A 109 -3.48 21.11 8.53
N TYR A 110 -3.54 20.39 7.40
CA TYR A 110 -3.63 18.93 7.38
C TYR A 110 -2.30 18.29 7.01
N ARG A 111 -1.36 18.24 7.97
CA ARG A 111 -0.12 17.45 7.88
C ARG A 111 -0.44 15.98 8.12
N GLY A 112 -0.95 15.30 7.10
CA GLY A 112 -1.25 13.87 7.13
C GLY A 112 -0.26 13.05 6.29
N ARG A 113 -0.42 11.73 6.32
CA ARG A 113 0.18 10.85 5.32
C ARG A 113 -0.88 10.25 4.42
N HIS A 114 -0.49 9.84 3.23
CA HIS A 114 -1.35 9.28 2.21
C HIS A 114 -0.84 7.92 1.79
N TRP A 115 -1.72 6.92 1.85
CA TRP A 115 -1.46 5.57 1.40
C TRP A 115 -1.95 5.40 -0.04
N PHE A 116 -1.12 4.78 -0.88
CA PHE A 116 -1.57 4.30 -2.19
C PHE A 116 -0.81 3.03 -2.61
N ALA A 117 -1.41 2.29 -3.53
CA ALA A 117 -0.84 1.06 -4.08
C ALA A 117 -0.50 1.21 -5.56
N VAL A 118 0.61 0.60 -5.96
CA VAL A 118 0.93 0.25 -7.34
C VAL A 118 0.78 -1.26 -7.47
N VAL A 119 -0.14 -1.71 -8.31
CA VAL A 119 -0.50 -3.14 -8.42
C VAL A 119 0.10 -3.75 -9.69
N GLN A 120 0.67 -4.94 -9.56
CA GLN A 120 1.12 -5.73 -10.71
C GLN A 120 -0.06 -6.53 -11.28
N LYS A 121 -0.27 -6.46 -12.59
CA LYS A 121 -1.24 -7.28 -13.32
C LYS A 121 -0.77 -7.49 -14.76
N ASN A 122 -0.76 -8.74 -15.22
CA ASN A 122 -0.29 -9.10 -16.56
C ASN A 122 1.11 -8.49 -16.84
N GLU A 123 2.05 -8.68 -15.92
CA GLU A 123 3.45 -8.22 -16.00
C GLU A 123 3.63 -6.68 -16.12
N LYS A 124 2.56 -5.91 -15.90
CA LYS A 124 2.58 -4.45 -15.89
C LYS A 124 2.21 -3.92 -14.52
N PHE A 125 2.75 -2.74 -14.20
CA PHE A 125 2.43 -2.02 -12.98
C PHE A 125 1.45 -0.89 -13.27
N TYR A 126 0.46 -0.76 -12.39
CA TYR A 126 -0.56 0.27 -12.48
C TYR A 126 -0.59 1.06 -11.19
N ASN A 127 -0.54 2.39 -11.28
CA ASN A 127 -0.80 3.26 -10.16
C ASN A 127 -2.31 3.28 -9.87
N LEU A 128 -2.69 2.73 -8.72
CA LEU A 128 -4.05 2.70 -8.21
C LEU A 128 -4.21 3.65 -7.02
N ASP A 129 -3.52 4.79 -7.04
CA ASP A 129 -3.81 5.87 -6.10
C ASP A 129 -5.30 6.23 -6.19
N SER A 130 -5.95 6.12 -5.05
CA SER A 130 -7.38 6.41 -4.87
C SER A 130 -7.72 7.88 -5.19
N LYS A 131 -6.74 8.78 -5.23
CA LYS A 131 -6.90 10.18 -5.68
C LYS A 131 -6.97 10.34 -7.21
N LEU A 132 -6.55 9.33 -7.98
CA LEU A 132 -6.63 9.38 -9.44
C LEU A 132 -8.07 9.18 -9.93
N SER A 133 -8.38 9.73 -11.10
CA SER A 133 -9.67 9.52 -11.75
C SER A 133 -9.80 8.12 -12.38
N ALA A 134 -8.68 7.47 -12.70
CA ALA A 134 -8.58 6.11 -13.20
C ALA A 134 -7.15 5.56 -12.97
N PRO A 135 -6.93 4.23 -13.00
CA PRO A 135 -5.59 3.65 -12.93
C PRO A 135 -4.71 4.10 -14.10
N THR A 136 -3.43 4.34 -13.83
CA THR A 136 -2.44 4.70 -14.86
C THR A 136 -1.33 3.68 -14.94
N VAL A 137 -0.88 3.34 -16.16
CA VAL A 137 0.26 2.42 -16.35
C VAL A 137 1.56 3.12 -15.97
N ILE A 138 2.42 2.41 -15.25
CA ILE A 138 3.78 2.83 -14.95
C ILE A 138 4.72 2.06 -15.89
N ALA A 139 5.37 2.78 -16.81
CA ALA A 139 6.29 2.17 -17.78
C ALA A 139 7.60 1.69 -17.11
N GLU A 140 8.16 2.50 -16.21
CA GLU A 140 9.44 2.23 -15.56
C GLU A 140 9.25 2.16 -14.04
N ILE A 141 8.88 0.98 -13.54
CA ILE A 141 8.56 0.78 -12.13
C ILE A 141 9.75 1.07 -11.20
N ALA A 142 10.98 0.75 -11.64
CA ALA A 142 12.19 1.04 -10.89
C ALA A 142 12.37 2.55 -10.69
N ASN A 143 12.27 3.35 -11.77
CA ASN A 143 12.38 4.81 -11.69
C ASN A 143 11.25 5.44 -10.87
N PHE A 144 10.02 4.95 -11.03
CA PHE A 144 8.88 5.40 -10.22
C PHE A 144 9.12 5.14 -8.72
N THR A 145 9.58 3.95 -8.37
CA THR A 145 9.87 3.56 -6.98
C THR A 145 11.04 4.37 -6.42
N LYS A 146 12.11 4.55 -7.22
CA LYS A 146 13.28 5.34 -6.86
C LYS A 146 12.92 6.78 -6.50
N ASN A 147 12.08 7.43 -7.30
CA ASN A 147 11.65 8.80 -7.03
C ASN A 147 10.95 8.94 -5.67
N HIS A 148 10.23 7.92 -5.22
CA HIS A 148 9.60 7.92 -3.89
C HIS A 148 10.62 7.61 -2.79
N VAL A 149 11.53 6.66 -2.99
CA VAL A 149 12.60 6.36 -2.04
C VAL A 149 13.51 7.57 -1.81
N ASP A 150 13.97 8.20 -2.89
CA ASP A 150 14.89 9.34 -2.88
C ASP A 150 14.25 10.62 -2.31
N SER A 151 12.91 10.68 -2.21
CA SER A 151 12.21 11.80 -1.55
C SER A 151 12.49 11.91 -0.05
N GLY A 152 13.03 10.87 0.59
CA GLY A 152 13.38 10.82 2.01
C GLY A 152 12.19 10.58 2.95
N ASP A 153 11.04 11.19 2.66
CA ASP A 153 9.89 11.20 3.58
C ASP A 153 8.84 10.10 3.32
N SER A 154 9.04 9.28 2.29
CA SER A 154 8.10 8.23 1.86
C SER A 154 8.47 6.86 2.41
N GLU A 155 7.54 6.13 3.02
CA GLU A 155 7.74 4.72 3.35
C GLU A 155 7.32 3.85 2.16
N VAL A 156 8.11 2.82 1.86
CA VAL A 156 7.88 1.88 0.75
C VAL A 156 7.80 0.46 1.31
N MET A 157 6.73 -0.23 0.95
CA MET A 157 6.44 -1.60 1.36
C MET A 157 6.18 -2.45 0.12
N LEU A 158 6.74 -3.65 0.09
CA LEU A 158 6.60 -4.60 -1.01
C LEU A 158 5.59 -5.66 -0.59
N VAL A 159 4.57 -5.91 -1.40
CA VAL A 159 3.53 -6.91 -1.12
C VAL A 159 3.74 -8.10 -2.02
N VAL A 160 3.82 -9.28 -1.43
CA VAL A 160 4.02 -10.57 -2.12
C VAL A 160 3.03 -11.61 -1.63
N GLU A 161 2.87 -12.69 -2.39
CA GLU A 161 2.12 -13.87 -1.93
C GLU A 161 2.80 -14.48 -0.68
N GLN A 162 2.01 -15.10 0.20
CA GLN A 162 2.49 -15.61 1.49
C GLN A 162 3.64 -16.62 1.35
N ASP A 163 3.64 -17.41 0.29
CA ASP A 163 4.57 -18.49 -0.02
C ASP A 163 5.91 -18.02 -0.63
N VAL A 164 6.00 -16.77 -1.09
CA VAL A 164 7.25 -16.19 -1.62
C VAL A 164 8.25 -16.00 -0.49
N ASP A 165 9.44 -16.58 -0.55
CA ASP A 165 10.49 -16.31 0.45
C ASP A 165 10.89 -14.83 0.47
N GLU A 166 10.72 -14.16 1.62
CA GLU A 166 10.98 -12.72 1.81
C GLU A 166 12.44 -12.36 1.50
N ASP A 167 13.36 -13.27 1.81
CA ASP A 167 14.79 -13.09 1.60
C ASP A 167 15.17 -13.05 0.12
N THR A 168 14.24 -13.44 -0.75
CA THR A 168 14.41 -13.45 -2.20
C THR A 168 13.71 -12.28 -2.90
N VAL A 169 12.97 -11.44 -2.15
CA VAL A 169 12.22 -10.29 -2.70
C VAL A 169 13.16 -9.12 -2.98
N VAL A 170 14.19 -8.96 -2.14
CA VAL A 170 15.23 -7.95 -2.31
C VAL A 170 16.58 -8.65 -2.21
N GLU A 171 17.44 -8.48 -3.22
CA GLU A 171 18.79 -9.04 -3.18
C GLU A 171 19.58 -8.48 -2.00
N LYS A 172 19.97 -9.37 -1.07
CA LYS A 172 20.89 -9.05 0.02
C LYS A 172 22.33 -9.16 -0.49
N ILE A 173 23.19 -8.23 -0.07
CA ILE A 173 24.64 -8.27 -0.35
C ILE A 173 25.26 -9.43 0.41
#